data_AF-A0A7C1ADB7-F1
#
_entry.id   AF-A0A7C1ADB7-F1
#
_cell.length_a   1.000
_cell.length_b   1.000
_cell.length_c   1.000
_cell.angle_alpha   90.00
_cell.angle_beta   90.00
_cell.angle_gamma   90.00
#
_symmetry.space_group_name_H-M   'P 1'
#
loop_
_entity.id
_entity.type
_entity.pdbx_description
1 polymer ?
#
loop_
_entity_poly.entity_id
_entity_poly.type
_entity_poly.pdbx_seq_one_letter_code
_entity_poly.pdbx_strand_id
1 'polypeptide(L)' 'MAEPVKQIIVKDLCKTYYLDGVEVSAIKGISLAVSSGEFIAIMGAS' A
#
# COMPACT_ATOMS: atom_id res chain seq x y z
N MET A 1 13.29 20.83 15.34
CA MET A 1 13.38 19.44 14.86
C MET A 1 12.63 19.40 13.53
N ALA A 2 13.23 18.89 12.46
CA ALA A 2 12.56 18.80 11.16
C ALA A 2 11.59 17.61 11.18
N GLU A 3 10.40 17.77 10.61
CA GLU A 3 9.47 16.66 10.40
C GLU A 3 10.12 15.60 9.49
N PRO A 4 9.98 14.30 9.81
CA PRO A 4 10.56 13.24 8.99
C PRO A 4 9.98 13.29 7.58
N VAL A 5 10.88 13.29 6.59
CA VAL A 5 10.50 13.30 5.17
C VAL A 5 9.83 11.97 4.83
N LYS A 6 8.55 12.02 4.48
CA LYS A 6 7.81 10.87 3.91
C LYS A 6 8.30 10.63 2.50
N GLN A 7 8.92 9.48 2.26
CA GLN A 7 9.56 9.14 0.98
C GLN A 7 8.64 8.33 0.07
N ILE A 8 7.78 7.48 0.66
CA ILE A 8 6.75 6.74 -0.06
C ILE A 8 5.40 7.12 0.53
N ILE A 9 4.44 7.49 -0.31
CA ILE A 9 3.08 7.85 0.12
C ILE A 9 2.09 7.26 -0.88
N VAL A 10 1.16 6.46 -0.39
CA VAL A 10 -0.03 6.03 -1.12
C VAL A 10 -1.26 6.40 -0.32
N LYS A 11 -2.30 6.86 -1.02
CA LYS A 11 -3.59 7.26 -0.45
C LYS A 11 -4.69 6.50 -1.16
N ASP A 12 -5.54 5.85 -0.38
CA ASP A 12 -6.74 5.15 -0.84
C ASP A 12 -6.48 4.23 -2.06
N LEU A 13 -5.34 3.53 -2.03
CA LEU A 13 -4.90 2.69 -3.12
C LEU A 13 -5.85 1.51 -3.28
N CYS A 14 -6.43 1.40 -4.48
CA CYS A 14 -7.27 0.28 -4.89
C CYS A 14 -6.62 -0.46 -6.05
N LYS A 15 -6.76 -1.79 -6.06
CA LYS A 15 -6.39 -2.61 -7.21
C LYS A 15 -7.37 -3.75 -7.37
N THR A 16 -8.01 -3.78 -8.53
CA THR A 16 -8.85 -4.89 -8.99
C THR A 16 -8.17 -5.58 -10.16
N TYR A 17 -8.07 -6.89 -10.10
CA TYR A 17 -7.73 -7.73 -11.24
C TYR A 17 -9.01 -8.27 -11.87
N TYR A 18 -9.06 -8.21 -13.19
CA TYR A 18 -10.13 -8.80 -13.99
C TYR A 18 -9.55 -10.03 -14.67
N LEU A 19 -9.93 -11.19 -14.17
CA LEU A 19 -9.56 -12.50 -14.69
C LEU A 19 -10.78 -13.07 -15.41
N ASP A 20 -10.62 -14.12 -16.21
CA ASP A 20 -11.68 -14.70 -17.03
C ASP A 20 -12.96 -15.02 -16.23
N GLY A 21 -13.90 -14.08 -16.23
CA GLY A 21 -15.17 -14.16 -15.50
C GLY A 21 -15.10 -13.86 -13.99
N VAL A 22 -13.96 -13.44 -13.44
CA VAL A 22 -13.80 -13.17 -12.00
C VAL A 22 -13.14 -11.81 -11.75
N GLU A 23 -13.74 -11.04 -10.85
CA GLU A 23 -13.16 -9.80 -10.33
C GLU A 23 -12.52 -10.03 -8.96
N VAL A 24 -11.22 -9.71 -8.84
CA VAL A 24 -10.47 -9.84 -7.60
C VAL A 24 -10.02 -8.48 -7.11
N SER A 25 -10.67 -7.96 -6.07
CA SER A 25 -10.26 -6.74 -5.36
C SER A 25 -9.05 -7.01 -4.45
N ALA A 26 -7.86 -7.06 -5.05
CA ALA A 26 -6.59 -7.37 -4.38
C ALA A 26 -6.14 -6.31 -3.37
N ILE A 27 -6.39 -5.02 -3.65
CA ILE A 27 -6.14 -3.93 -2.68
C ILE A 27 -7.43 -3.15 -2.51
N LYS A 28 -7.87 -3.01 -1.25
CA LYS A 28 -9.19 -2.47 -0.86
C LYS A 28 -9.07 -1.08 -0.21
N GLY A 29 -8.53 -0.09 -0.93
CA GLY A 29 -8.50 1.31 -0.49
C GLY A 29 -7.56 1.56 0.69
N ILE A 30 -6.30 1.15 0.58
CA ILE A 30 -5.33 1.28 1.68
C ILE A 30 -4.49 2.56 1.54
N SER A 31 -4.22 3.20 2.68
CA SER A 31 -3.32 4.34 2.79
C SER A 31 -2.08 3.96 3.59
N LEU A 32 -0.89 4.25 3.06
CA LEU A 32 0.41 3.90 3.66
C LEU A 32 1.40 5.04 3.41
N ALA A 33 2.23 5.35 4.40
CA ALA A 33 3.36 6.24 4.25
C ALA A 33 4.60 5.60 4.87
N VAL A 34 5.75 5.76 4.21
CA VAL A 34 7.05 5.28 4.69
C VAL A 34 8.01 6.47 4.69
N SER A 35 8.64 6.69 5.83
CA SER A 35 9.59 7.78 6.07
C SER A 35 10.98 7.40 5.54
N SER A 36 11.80 8.40 5.23
CA SER A 36 13.18 8.15 4.80
C SER A 36 13.98 7.43 5.89
N GLY A 37 14.63 6.32 5.53
CA GLY A 37 15.37 5.47 6.46
C GLY A 37 14.52 4.49 7.27
N GLU A 38 13.20 4.51 7.10
CA GLU A 38 12.29 3.57 7.78
C GLU A 38 12.41 2.16 7.17
N PHE A 39 12.59 1.16 8.03
CA PHE A 39 12.68 -0.26 7.63
C PHE A 39 11.44 -1.01 8.12
N ILE A 40 10.61 -1.46 7.18
CA ILE A 40 9.30 -2.06 7.47
C ILE A 40 9.15 -3.44 6.82
N ALA A 41 8.23 -4.24 7.37
CA ALA A 41 7.80 -5.50 6.78
C ALA A 41 6.30 -5.44 6.45
N ILE A 42 5.91 -6.07 5.34
CA ILE A 42 4.50 -6.29 4.98
C ILE A 42 4.23 -7.79 5.16
N MET A 43 3.25 -8.11 6.01
CA MET A 43 2.90 -9.49 6.38
C MET A 43 1.42 -9.73 6.11
N GLY A 44 1.05 -10.99 5.82
CA GLY A 44 -0.33 -11.39 5.59
C GLY A 44 -0.44 -12.88 5.31
N ALA A 45 -1.68 -13.38 5.28
CA ALA A 45 -1.95 -14.72 4.79
C ALA A 45 -1.62 -14.83 3.29
N SER A 46 -1.19 -16.02 2.85
CA SER A 46 -1.05 -16.35 1.44
C SER A 46 -2.40 -16.55 0.77
#